data_AF-A0A7Y5R3V3-F1
#
_entry.id   AF-A0A7Y5R3V3-F1
#
_cell.length_a   1.000
_cell.length_b   1.000
_cell.length_c   1.000
_cell.angle_alpha   90.00
_cell.angle_beta   90.00
_cell.angle_gamma   90.00
#
_symmetry.space_group_name_H-M   'P 1'
#
loop_
_entity.id
_entity.type
_entity.pdbx_description
1 polymer ?
#
loop_
_entity_poly.entity_id
_entity_poly.type
_entity_poly.pdbx_seq_one_letter_code
_entity_poly.pdbx_strand_id
1 'polypeptide(L)'
;MSGNQNDQKDHELISTIQKKNEAKSQKSKFNAEAMDLAWEYYFPQFTPILMKRSPDLSECLLEKVFTVAYCKLEEQIGLGKIQAAVNGPVTGIHSVLDFLAEHGNIRLEELSKTKAGNEEDYRHIDNIKNNRSKGLLEFDRELYKYFDDYARKQYSAISRMDREDIYQDSMLSLVKSILDDCIKITESAIFGLTKAAKLKTYFMSITINLLNKWGKRKQTTDLDSIKELDDDPDGNWGFTEDDFEKLGRAFAKLDDKCAQILDLWSRGFSMREIAEIMGLPDENNARVLAFRCREKLRKIFKQLP
;
A
#
# COMPACT_ATOMS: atom_id res chain seq x y z
N MET A 1 25.99 -47.18 -12.87
CA MET A 1 24.69 -47.46 -12.23
C MET A 1 24.38 -46.49 -11.07
N SER A 2 24.78 -45.21 -11.18
CA SER A 2 24.67 -44.21 -10.11
C SER A 2 23.63 -43.10 -10.36
N GLY A 3 22.86 -43.19 -11.45
CA GLY A 3 21.86 -42.17 -11.81
C GLY A 3 20.51 -42.29 -11.09
N ASN A 4 20.20 -43.43 -10.45
CA ASN A 4 18.83 -43.73 -10.01
C ASN A 4 18.51 -43.29 -8.56
N GLN A 5 19.52 -42.85 -7.78
CA GLN A 5 19.32 -42.46 -6.37
C GLN A 5 19.01 -40.97 -6.17
N ASN A 6 19.34 -40.11 -7.14
CA ASN A 6 19.02 -38.67 -7.06
C ASN A 6 17.56 -38.40 -7.45
N ASP A 7 17.07 -39.04 -8.51
CA ASP A 7 15.68 -38.87 -8.97
C ASP A 7 14.66 -39.31 -7.91
N GLN A 8 15.00 -40.31 -7.10
CA GLN A 8 14.14 -40.82 -6.04
C GLN A 8 14.07 -39.86 -4.83
N LYS A 9 15.17 -39.16 -4.52
CA LYS A 9 15.21 -38.13 -3.46
C LYS A 9 14.47 -36.86 -3.86
N ASP A 10 14.57 -36.47 -5.13
CA ASP A 10 13.87 -35.29 -5.65
C ASP A 10 12.35 -35.53 -5.69
N HIS A 11 11.90 -36.73 -6.05
CA HIS A 11 10.49 -37.11 -5.96
C HIS A 11 9.94 -37.09 -4.52
N GLU A 12 10.71 -37.55 -3.54
CA GLU A 12 10.31 -37.56 -2.13
C GLU A 12 10.24 -36.14 -1.54
N LEU A 13 11.16 -35.26 -1.94
CA LEU A 13 11.16 -33.85 -1.57
C LEU A 13 9.95 -33.10 -2.16
N ILE A 14 9.64 -33.31 -3.44
CA ILE A 14 8.48 -32.69 -4.11
C ILE A 14 7.16 -33.14 -3.46
N SER A 15 7.01 -34.43 -3.17
CA SER A 15 5.84 -34.99 -2.48
C SER A 15 5.67 -34.40 -1.08
N THR A 16 6.77 -34.22 -0.34
CA THR A 16 6.76 -33.60 0.99
C THR A 16 6.36 -32.12 0.95
N ILE A 17 6.81 -31.38 -0.06
CA ILE A 17 6.45 -29.97 -0.26
C ILE A 17 4.96 -29.84 -0.62
N GLN A 18 4.44 -30.71 -1.51
CA GLN A 18 3.03 -30.72 -1.88
C GLN A 18 2.11 -30.98 -0.67
N LYS A 19 2.41 -32.01 0.13
CA LYS A 19 1.65 -32.30 1.36
C LYS A 19 1.67 -31.15 2.37
N LYS A 20 2.81 -30.46 2.52
CA LYS A 20 2.91 -29.27 3.40
C LYS A 20 2.07 -28.10 2.87
N ASN A 21 2.01 -27.91 1.56
CA ASN A 21 1.21 -26.85 0.94
C ASN A 21 -0.29 -27.15 1.04
N GLU A 22 -0.71 -28.40 0.85
CA GLU A 22 -2.09 -28.85 1.03
C GLU A 22 -2.55 -28.69 2.47
N ALA A 23 -1.74 -29.10 3.45
CA ALA A 23 -2.04 -28.92 4.87
C ALA A 23 -2.14 -27.43 5.26
N LYS A 24 -1.28 -26.56 4.69
CA LYS A 24 -1.38 -25.10 4.88
C LYS A 24 -2.65 -24.53 4.27
N SER A 25 -3.03 -24.98 3.07
CA SER A 25 -4.26 -24.55 2.39
C SER A 25 -5.51 -24.95 3.17
N GLN A 26 -5.60 -26.20 3.61
CA GLN A 26 -6.71 -26.69 4.44
C GLN A 26 -6.80 -25.96 5.78
N LYS A 27 -5.67 -25.73 6.46
CA LYS A 27 -5.64 -24.94 7.70
C LYS A 27 -6.10 -23.50 7.47
N SER A 28 -5.71 -22.88 6.36
CA SER A 28 -6.15 -21.53 6.01
C SER A 28 -7.66 -21.47 5.77
N LYS A 29 -8.24 -22.48 5.12
CA LYS A 29 -9.68 -22.55 4.87
C LYS A 29 -10.47 -22.74 6.16
N PHE A 30 -10.03 -23.67 7.01
CA PHE A 30 -10.66 -23.92 8.32
C PHE A 30 -10.62 -22.67 9.21
N ASN A 31 -9.50 -21.96 9.24
CA ASN A 31 -9.38 -20.72 10.00
C ASN A 31 -10.29 -19.60 9.48
N ALA A 32 -10.55 -19.55 8.17
CA ALA A 32 -11.48 -18.57 7.60
C ALA A 32 -12.94 -18.86 8.03
N GLU A 33 -13.38 -20.12 7.92
CA GLU A 33 -14.72 -20.54 8.34
C GLU A 33 -14.94 -20.35 9.85
N ALA A 34 -13.91 -20.62 10.68
CA ALA A 34 -13.96 -20.37 12.11
C ALA A 34 -14.05 -18.87 12.46
N MET A 35 -13.33 -18.01 11.72
CA MET A 35 -13.41 -16.56 11.88
C MET A 35 -14.79 -16.03 11.48
N ASP A 36 -15.38 -16.51 10.38
CA ASP A 36 -16.72 -16.09 9.94
C ASP A 36 -17.79 -16.41 11.00
N LEU A 37 -17.76 -17.63 11.56
CA LEU A 37 -18.66 -18.02 12.66
C LEU A 37 -18.44 -17.19 13.92
N ALA A 38 -17.18 -16.95 14.28
CA ALA A 38 -16.85 -16.12 15.42
C ALA A 38 -17.31 -14.67 15.22
N TRP A 39 -17.20 -14.17 14.00
CA TRP A 39 -17.67 -12.85 13.62
C TRP A 39 -19.18 -12.74 13.83
N GLU A 40 -19.96 -13.65 13.24
CA GLU A 40 -21.43 -13.63 13.37
C GLU A 40 -21.88 -13.71 14.83
N TYR A 41 -21.20 -14.51 15.65
CA TYR A 41 -21.63 -14.79 17.02
C TYR A 41 -21.09 -13.79 18.06
N TYR A 42 -19.80 -13.47 18.03
CA TYR A 42 -19.14 -12.69 19.08
C TYR A 42 -19.01 -11.21 18.73
N PHE A 43 -18.86 -10.83 17.45
CA PHE A 43 -18.65 -9.42 17.08
C PHE A 43 -19.79 -8.48 17.53
N PRO A 44 -21.09 -8.82 17.37
CA PRO A 44 -22.19 -7.97 17.81
C PRO A 44 -22.22 -7.75 19.33
N GLN A 45 -21.70 -8.71 20.10
CA GLN A 45 -21.64 -8.65 21.57
C GLN A 45 -20.38 -7.95 22.07
N PHE A 46 -19.28 -8.10 21.33
CA PHE A 46 -18.00 -7.46 21.58
C PHE A 46 -18.02 -5.95 21.35
N THR A 47 -18.68 -5.51 20.28
CA THR A 47 -18.70 -4.10 19.84
C THR A 47 -19.21 -3.13 20.92
N PRO A 48 -20.39 -3.34 21.56
CA PRO A 48 -20.88 -2.44 22.61
C PRO A 48 -19.96 -2.36 23.83
N ILE A 49 -19.24 -3.43 24.15
CA ILE A 49 -18.33 -3.48 25.30
C ILE A 49 -17.14 -2.54 25.07
N LEU A 50 -16.54 -2.57 23.87
CA LEU A 50 -15.45 -1.66 23.52
C LEU A 50 -15.94 -0.22 23.34
N MET A 51 -17.08 -0.01 22.67
CA MET A 51 -17.60 1.35 22.44
C MET A 51 -17.96 2.07 23.75
N LYS A 52 -18.36 1.34 24.80
CA LYS A 52 -18.57 1.93 26.13
C LYS A 52 -17.31 2.58 26.71
N ARG A 53 -16.12 2.03 26.41
CA ARG A 53 -14.82 2.55 26.89
C ARG A 53 -14.20 3.52 25.90
N SER A 54 -14.54 3.43 24.61
CA SER A 54 -14.02 4.28 23.54
C SER A 54 -15.13 4.57 22.53
N PRO A 55 -15.92 5.64 22.74
CA PRO A 55 -17.12 5.92 21.94
C PRO A 55 -16.82 6.26 20.48
N ASP A 56 -15.64 6.81 20.19
CA ASP A 56 -15.27 7.35 18.88
C ASP A 56 -14.61 6.31 17.94
N LEU A 57 -14.76 5.02 18.23
CA LEU A 57 -14.19 3.96 17.41
C LEU A 57 -14.96 3.81 16.09
N SER A 58 -14.26 3.83 14.97
CA SER A 58 -14.83 3.47 13.66
C SER A 58 -15.08 1.96 13.57
N GLU A 59 -16.05 1.58 12.76
CA GLU A 59 -16.39 0.17 12.49
C GLU A 59 -15.17 -0.62 12.00
N CYS A 60 -14.45 -0.11 11.00
CA CYS A 60 -13.20 -0.70 10.49
C CYS A 60 -12.14 -0.92 11.59
N LEU A 61 -12.07 -0.05 12.61
CA LEU A 61 -11.14 -0.24 13.72
C LEU A 61 -11.62 -1.33 14.68
N LEU A 62 -12.92 -1.38 14.97
CA LEU A 62 -13.53 -2.42 15.80
C LEU A 62 -13.31 -3.81 15.18
N GLU A 63 -13.52 -3.94 13.88
CA GLU A 63 -13.26 -5.14 13.08
C GLU A 63 -11.81 -5.64 13.24
N LYS A 64 -10.85 -4.72 13.12
CA LYS A 64 -9.42 -5.02 13.26
C LYS A 64 -9.07 -5.45 14.68
N VAL A 65 -9.61 -4.76 15.68
CA VAL A 65 -9.37 -5.07 17.10
C VAL A 65 -9.95 -6.44 17.45
N PHE A 66 -11.17 -6.74 16.96
CA PHE A 66 -11.80 -8.04 17.12
C PHE A 66 -10.96 -9.16 16.51
N THR A 67 -10.54 -8.98 15.26
CA THR A 67 -9.72 -9.98 14.53
C THR A 67 -8.45 -10.33 15.32
N VAL A 68 -7.75 -9.33 15.86
CA VAL A 68 -6.53 -9.55 16.65
C VAL A 68 -6.84 -10.27 17.97
N ALA A 69 -7.90 -9.86 18.68
CA ALA A 69 -8.33 -10.51 19.91
C ALA A 69 -8.71 -11.97 19.68
N TYR A 70 -9.42 -12.27 18.59
CA TYR A 70 -9.82 -13.63 18.24
C TYR A 70 -8.62 -14.50 17.84
N CYS A 71 -7.69 -13.99 17.03
CA CYS A 71 -6.45 -14.71 16.74
C CYS A 71 -5.68 -15.07 18.02
N LYS A 72 -5.70 -14.18 19.02
CA LYS A 72 -5.06 -14.45 20.31
C LYS A 72 -5.79 -15.55 21.10
N LEU A 73 -7.12 -15.57 21.03
CA LEU A 73 -7.95 -16.63 21.61
C LEU A 73 -7.61 -17.99 20.99
N GLU A 74 -7.55 -18.07 19.66
CA GLU A 74 -7.18 -19.31 18.95
C GLU A 74 -5.78 -19.78 19.33
N GLU A 75 -4.82 -18.86 19.47
CA GLU A 75 -3.46 -19.18 19.94
C GLU A 75 -3.50 -19.79 21.35
N GLN A 76 -4.26 -19.21 22.28
CA GLN A 76 -4.37 -19.74 23.65
C GLN A 76 -5.09 -21.09 23.71
N ILE A 77 -6.11 -21.31 22.86
CA ILE A 77 -6.78 -22.61 22.72
C ILE A 77 -5.81 -23.65 22.17
N GLY A 78 -5.06 -23.31 21.11
CA GLY A 78 -4.07 -24.21 20.50
C GLY A 78 -2.92 -24.58 21.45
N LEU A 79 -2.56 -23.69 22.38
CA LEU A 79 -1.59 -23.95 23.45
C LEU A 79 -2.18 -24.75 24.63
N GLY A 80 -3.48 -25.09 24.60
CA GLY A 80 -4.17 -25.77 25.70
C GLY A 80 -4.32 -24.92 26.96
N LYS A 81 -4.05 -23.61 26.88
CA LYS A 81 -4.15 -22.67 28.01
C LYS A 81 -5.58 -22.27 28.30
N ILE A 82 -6.44 -22.33 27.28
CA ILE A 82 -7.89 -22.16 27.41
C ILE A 82 -8.54 -23.47 26.99
N GLN A 83 -9.19 -24.13 27.95
CA GLN A 83 -10.11 -25.21 27.62
C GLN A 83 -11.45 -24.56 27.24
N ALA A 84 -11.69 -24.45 25.94
CA ALA A 84 -13.01 -24.07 25.43
C ALA A 84 -13.98 -25.20 25.78
N ALA A 85 -14.69 -25.07 26.89
CA ALA A 85 -15.84 -25.91 27.15
C ALA A 85 -16.90 -25.50 26.12
N VAL A 86 -17.06 -26.32 25.08
CA VAL A 86 -18.00 -26.12 23.97
C VAL A 86 -19.43 -25.87 24.46
N ASN A 87 -19.76 -26.22 25.72
CA ASN A 87 -21.03 -25.92 26.39
C ASN A 87 -20.90 -25.66 27.91
N GLY A 88 -19.81 -25.06 28.40
CA GLY A 88 -19.63 -24.81 29.84
C GLY A 88 -18.78 -23.58 30.17
N PRO A 89 -18.83 -23.05 31.40
CA PRO A 89 -18.03 -21.90 31.78
C PRO A 89 -16.55 -22.24 31.68
N VAL A 90 -15.81 -21.44 30.91
CA VAL A 90 -14.35 -21.50 30.83
C VAL A 90 -13.80 -21.25 32.24
N THR A 91 -13.23 -22.27 32.87
CA THR A 91 -12.64 -22.12 34.21
C THR A 91 -11.36 -21.30 34.09
N GLY A 92 -11.38 -20.06 34.59
CA GLY A 92 -10.21 -19.20 34.74
C GLY A 92 -10.32 -17.80 34.13
N ILE A 93 -11.25 -17.59 33.18
CA ILE A 93 -11.56 -16.29 32.57
C ILE A 93 -13.10 -16.18 32.54
N HIS A 94 -13.65 -15.06 33.02
CA HIS A 94 -15.07 -14.77 32.78
C HIS A 94 -15.29 -14.83 31.26
N SER A 95 -16.14 -15.73 30.75
CA SER A 95 -16.58 -15.91 29.34
C SER A 95 -15.58 -15.71 28.16
N VAL A 96 -15.88 -16.31 27.00
CA VAL A 96 -15.13 -16.00 25.75
C VAL A 96 -15.20 -14.49 25.43
N LEU A 97 -16.30 -13.84 25.79
CA LEU A 97 -16.50 -12.41 25.55
C LEU A 97 -15.60 -11.54 26.42
N ASP A 98 -15.37 -11.87 27.69
CA ASP A 98 -14.49 -11.02 28.51
C ASP A 98 -13.03 -11.20 28.10
N PHE A 99 -12.62 -12.40 27.65
CA PHE A 99 -11.31 -12.57 27.02
C PHE A 99 -11.15 -11.67 25.78
N LEU A 100 -12.13 -11.72 24.88
CA LEU A 100 -12.11 -10.90 23.68
C LEU A 100 -12.08 -9.41 24.04
N ALA A 101 -12.92 -8.96 24.97
CA ALA A 101 -12.97 -7.57 25.42
C ALA A 101 -11.66 -7.12 26.09
N GLU A 102 -11.06 -7.94 26.95
CA GLU A 102 -9.77 -7.67 27.59
C GLU A 102 -8.68 -7.50 26.53
N HIS A 103 -8.52 -8.47 25.64
CA HIS A 103 -7.52 -8.41 24.57
C HIS A 103 -7.80 -7.32 23.55
N GLY A 104 -9.06 -7.01 23.29
CA GLY A 104 -9.46 -5.86 22.47
C GLY A 104 -9.04 -4.54 23.11
N ASN A 105 -9.23 -4.38 24.42
CA ASN A 105 -8.79 -3.20 25.16
C ASN A 105 -7.27 -3.07 25.20
N ILE A 106 -6.54 -4.17 25.47
CA ILE A 106 -5.07 -4.19 25.38
C ILE A 106 -4.62 -3.72 24.01
N ARG A 107 -5.28 -4.21 22.95
CA ARG A 107 -4.97 -3.81 21.59
C ARG A 107 -5.24 -2.32 21.33
N LEU A 108 -6.34 -1.77 21.83
CA LEU A 108 -6.62 -0.34 21.74
C LEU A 108 -5.55 0.50 22.47
N GLU A 109 -5.09 0.06 23.64
CA GLU A 109 -4.01 0.73 24.38
C GLU A 109 -2.68 0.69 23.61
N GLU A 110 -2.34 -0.43 22.98
CA GLU A 110 -1.17 -0.54 22.08
C GLU A 110 -1.27 0.39 20.88
N LEU A 111 -2.45 0.48 20.25
CA LEU A 111 -2.69 1.37 19.12
C LEU A 111 -2.58 2.84 19.54
N SER A 112 -3.07 3.19 20.73
CA SER A 112 -2.93 4.52 21.32
C SER A 112 -1.46 4.89 21.56
N LYS A 113 -0.68 3.97 22.16
CA LYS A 113 0.77 4.17 22.38
C LYS A 113 1.54 4.28 21.06
N THR A 114 1.15 3.50 20.06
CA THR A 114 1.73 3.54 18.70
C THR A 114 1.41 4.85 18.00
N LYS A 115 0.19 5.38 18.18
CA LYS A 115 -0.22 6.69 17.67
C LYS A 115 0.64 7.81 18.26
N ALA A 116 0.92 7.77 19.55
CA ALA A 116 1.83 8.72 20.22
C ALA A 116 3.28 8.64 19.68
N GLY A 117 3.74 7.46 19.24
CA GLY A 117 5.08 7.27 18.64
C GLY A 117 5.19 7.67 17.16
N ASN A 118 4.06 7.86 16.46
CA ASN A 118 3.96 8.13 15.03
C ASN A 118 3.04 9.32 14.72
N GLU A 119 2.93 10.30 15.64
CA GLU A 119 1.99 11.42 15.51
C GLU A 119 2.11 12.15 14.18
N GLU A 120 3.33 12.29 13.67
CA GLU A 120 3.60 12.91 12.37
C GLU A 120 2.98 12.13 11.20
N ASP A 121 3.12 10.80 11.16
CA ASP A 121 2.51 9.96 10.12
C ASP A 121 0.97 10.03 10.18
N TYR A 122 0.40 10.02 11.39
CA TYR A 122 -1.04 10.19 11.57
C TYR A 122 -1.52 11.58 11.16
N ARG A 123 -0.74 12.62 11.43
CA ARG A 123 -1.02 13.98 10.95
C ARG A 123 -0.98 14.04 9.42
N HIS A 124 -0.02 13.38 8.77
CA HIS A 124 0.00 13.30 7.30
C HIS A 124 -1.21 12.56 6.73
N ILE A 125 -1.60 11.43 7.33
CA ILE A 125 -2.80 10.69 6.95
C ILE A 125 -4.06 11.55 7.10
N ASP A 126 -4.20 12.21 8.25
CA ASP A 126 -5.37 13.04 8.54
C ASP A 126 -5.42 14.25 7.60
N ASN A 127 -4.27 14.88 7.33
CA ASN A 127 -4.18 15.95 6.34
C ASN A 127 -4.51 15.47 4.92
N ILE A 128 -4.12 14.25 4.54
CA ILE A 128 -4.46 13.68 3.23
C ILE A 128 -5.97 13.38 3.15
N LYS A 129 -6.57 12.90 4.24
CA LYS A 129 -8.02 12.63 4.30
C LYS A 129 -8.87 13.91 4.27
N ASN A 130 -8.49 14.89 5.09
CA ASN A 130 -9.30 16.08 5.37
C ASN A 130 -8.92 17.29 4.51
N ASN A 131 -7.66 17.39 4.07
CA ASN A 131 -7.10 18.58 3.43
C ASN A 131 -6.21 18.22 2.22
N ARG A 132 -6.81 17.38 1.36
CA ARG A 132 -6.23 16.56 0.27
C ARG A 132 -4.99 17.10 -0.45
N SER A 133 -4.94 18.39 -0.77
CA SER A 133 -3.88 18.98 -1.58
C SER A 133 -2.66 19.39 -0.75
N LYS A 134 -2.83 20.09 0.38
CA LYS A 134 -1.70 20.63 1.16
C LYS A 134 -0.92 19.54 1.90
N GLY A 135 -1.63 18.60 2.52
CA GLY A 135 -1.01 17.48 3.25
C GLY A 135 -0.21 16.55 2.35
N LEU A 136 -0.69 16.34 1.12
CA LEU A 136 -0.02 15.52 0.13
C LEU A 136 1.26 16.18 -0.39
N LEU A 137 1.25 17.49 -0.65
CA LEU A 137 2.40 18.23 -1.17
C LEU A 137 3.61 18.26 -0.21
N GLU A 138 3.36 18.46 1.09
CA GLU A 138 4.43 18.46 2.10
C GLU A 138 5.09 17.08 2.21
N PHE A 139 4.28 16.03 2.15
CA PHE A 139 4.73 14.65 2.26
C PHE A 139 5.40 14.12 0.98
N ASP A 140 4.91 14.56 -0.18
CA ASP A 140 5.41 14.21 -1.52
C ASP A 140 6.90 14.57 -1.68
N ARG A 141 7.31 15.75 -1.22
CA ARG A 141 8.70 16.20 -1.38
C ARG A 141 9.70 15.29 -0.67
N GLU A 142 9.39 14.86 0.56
CA GLU A 142 10.27 13.98 1.32
C GLU A 142 10.32 12.57 0.72
N LEU A 143 9.16 12.06 0.31
CA LEU A 143 9.05 10.74 -0.30
C LEU A 143 9.74 10.65 -1.65
N TYR A 144 9.59 11.67 -2.51
CA TYR A 144 10.22 11.67 -3.84
C TYR A 144 11.74 11.61 -3.74
N LYS A 145 12.33 12.48 -2.89
CA LYS A 145 13.79 12.47 -2.69
C LYS A 145 14.28 11.11 -2.22
N TYR A 146 13.59 10.54 -1.23
CA TYR A 146 13.97 9.25 -0.67
C TYR A 146 13.82 8.11 -1.70
N PHE A 147 12.75 8.13 -2.48
CA PHE A 147 12.53 7.19 -3.57
C PHE A 147 13.61 7.30 -4.65
N ASP A 148 13.86 8.50 -5.18
CA ASP A 148 14.78 8.70 -6.30
C ASP A 148 16.22 8.31 -5.90
N ASP A 149 16.64 8.66 -4.68
CA ASP A 149 17.91 8.21 -4.11
C ASP A 149 18.01 6.67 -4.04
N TYR A 150 16.94 5.99 -3.63
CA TYR A 150 16.90 4.53 -3.56
C TYR A 150 16.91 3.89 -4.95
N ALA A 151 16.06 4.40 -5.87
CA ALA A 151 15.90 3.87 -7.21
C ALA A 151 17.17 4.07 -8.05
N ARG A 152 17.85 5.23 -7.98
CA ARG A 152 19.13 5.44 -8.66
C ARG A 152 20.22 4.47 -8.17
N LYS A 153 20.24 4.15 -6.87
CA LYS A 153 21.24 3.25 -6.27
C LYS A 153 20.99 1.78 -6.60
N GLN A 154 19.73 1.33 -6.50
CA GLN A 154 19.39 -0.10 -6.60
C GLN A 154 18.90 -0.51 -8.01
N TYR A 155 18.44 0.45 -8.81
CA TYR A 155 17.84 0.22 -10.12
C TYR A 155 18.37 1.24 -11.15
N SER A 156 19.69 1.39 -11.23
CA SER A 156 20.37 2.36 -12.11
C SER A 156 20.05 2.20 -13.60
N ALA A 157 19.60 1.03 -14.03
CA ALA A 157 19.18 0.75 -15.41
C ALA A 157 17.77 1.29 -15.76
N ILE A 158 17.00 1.78 -14.79
CA ILE A 158 15.67 2.34 -15.02
C ILE A 158 15.81 3.82 -15.42
N SER A 159 15.16 4.20 -16.53
CA SER A 159 15.21 5.58 -17.04
C SER A 159 14.57 6.55 -16.06
N ARG A 160 14.94 7.83 -16.13
CA ARG A 160 14.31 8.86 -15.29
C ARG A 160 12.78 8.89 -15.46
N MET A 161 12.28 8.80 -16.69
CA MET A 161 10.84 8.78 -16.95
C MET A 161 10.15 7.59 -16.29
N ASP A 162 10.75 6.40 -16.39
CA ASP A 162 10.21 5.19 -15.75
C ASP A 162 10.20 5.34 -14.21
N ARG A 163 11.23 5.98 -13.63
CA ARG A 163 11.25 6.26 -12.18
C ARG A 163 10.13 7.23 -11.78
N GLU A 164 9.92 8.30 -12.56
CA GLU A 164 8.85 9.28 -12.31
C GLU A 164 7.46 8.62 -12.41
N ASP A 165 7.23 7.76 -13.40
CA ASP A 165 5.98 7.02 -13.56
C ASP A 165 5.76 6.05 -12.38
N ILE A 166 6.79 5.29 -11.98
CA ILE A 166 6.73 4.37 -10.83
C ILE A 166 6.43 5.12 -9.54
N TYR A 167 7.03 6.30 -9.34
CA TYR A 167 6.76 7.13 -8.19
C TYR A 167 5.29 7.55 -8.12
N GLN A 168 4.73 8.01 -9.23
CA GLN A 168 3.34 8.44 -9.33
C GLN A 168 2.38 7.28 -9.06
N ASP A 169 2.61 6.12 -9.66
CA ASP A 169 1.83 4.90 -9.39
C ASP A 169 1.89 4.50 -7.91
N SER A 170 3.07 4.66 -7.29
CA SER A 170 3.27 4.39 -5.85
C SER A 170 2.50 5.38 -4.99
N MET A 171 2.51 6.66 -5.35
CA MET A 171 1.79 7.71 -4.62
C MET A 171 0.27 7.54 -4.76
N LEU A 172 -0.22 7.24 -5.95
CA LEU A 172 -1.64 6.94 -6.19
C LEU A 172 -2.10 5.72 -5.38
N SER A 173 -1.29 4.66 -5.36
CA SER A 173 -1.57 3.46 -4.56
C SER A 173 -1.58 3.76 -3.06
N LEU A 174 -0.67 4.63 -2.60
CA LEU A 174 -0.64 5.10 -1.22
C LEU A 174 -1.91 5.88 -0.89
N VAL A 175 -2.23 6.93 -1.65
CA VAL A 175 -3.42 7.79 -1.47
C VAL A 175 -4.69 6.94 -1.45
N LYS A 176 -4.85 6.04 -2.42
CA LYS A 176 -5.98 5.10 -2.45
C LYS A 176 -6.06 4.27 -1.17
N SER A 177 -4.95 3.71 -0.72
CA SER A 177 -4.91 2.94 0.53
C SER A 177 -5.29 3.79 1.74
N ILE A 178 -4.94 5.09 1.76
CA ILE A 178 -5.30 6.04 2.81
C ILE A 178 -6.81 6.28 2.83
N LEU A 179 -7.38 6.57 1.65
CA LEU A 179 -8.79 6.92 1.50
C LEU A 179 -9.70 5.72 1.76
N ASP A 180 -9.28 4.53 1.35
CA ASP A 180 -10.03 3.29 1.55
C ASP A 180 -9.89 2.72 2.98
N ASP A 181 -9.24 3.45 3.91
CA ASP A 181 -8.90 3.00 5.27
C ASP A 181 -8.14 1.66 5.33
N CYS A 182 -7.50 1.34 4.21
CA CYS A 182 -6.77 0.10 3.94
C CYS A 182 -5.28 0.21 4.29
N ILE A 183 -4.78 1.39 4.70
CA ILE A 183 -3.41 1.47 5.22
C ILE A 183 -3.29 0.62 6.48
N LYS A 184 -2.48 -0.43 6.36
CA LYS A 184 -1.98 -1.25 7.46
C LYS A 184 -0.74 -0.59 8.09
N ILE A 185 -0.87 0.62 8.65
CA ILE A 185 0.15 1.16 9.59
C ILE A 185 0.13 0.37 10.90
N THR A 186 -0.84 -0.51 11.06
CA THR A 186 -0.75 -1.64 11.96
C THR A 186 0.08 -2.75 11.32
N GLU A 187 1.35 -2.77 11.72
CA GLU A 187 2.14 -3.98 11.94
C GLU A 187 2.14 -4.99 10.78
N SER A 188 3.20 -4.99 9.99
CA SER A 188 3.68 -6.26 9.42
C SER A 188 4.17 -7.14 10.57
N ALA A 189 3.27 -7.83 11.25
CA ALA A 189 3.61 -9.00 12.05
C ALA A 189 3.91 -10.17 11.10
N ILE A 190 5.04 -10.07 10.40
CA ILE A 190 5.74 -11.23 9.86
C ILE A 190 6.97 -11.38 10.76
N PHE A 191 6.95 -12.41 11.61
CA PHE A 191 8.11 -12.86 12.39
C PHE A 191 8.76 -11.81 13.33
N GLY A 192 8.13 -11.52 14.46
CA GLY A 192 8.85 -11.09 15.67
C GLY A 192 9.46 -9.68 15.67
N LEU A 193 9.07 -8.79 14.75
CA LEU A 193 9.48 -7.38 14.75
C LEU A 193 8.24 -6.48 14.82
N THR A 194 7.66 -6.34 16.01
CA THR A 194 6.58 -5.37 16.29
C THR A 194 7.15 -3.97 16.43
N LYS A 195 7.38 -3.31 15.30
CA LYS A 195 7.38 -1.85 15.23
C LYS A 195 6.41 -1.45 14.13
N ALA A 196 5.46 -0.58 14.44
CA ALA A 196 4.58 0.01 13.44
C ALA A 196 5.42 0.57 12.29
N ALA A 197 5.14 0.08 11.08
CA ALA A 197 5.84 0.56 9.90
C ALA A 197 5.44 2.03 9.70
N LYS A 198 6.43 2.93 9.70
CA LYS A 198 6.20 4.33 9.37
C LYS A 198 5.54 4.45 7.99
N LEU A 199 4.76 5.49 7.75
CA LEU A 199 4.08 5.73 6.46
C LEU A 199 5.06 5.65 5.28
N LYS A 200 6.28 6.16 5.48
CA LYS A 200 7.43 6.05 4.56
C LYS A 200 7.84 4.60 4.24
N THR A 201 7.87 3.71 5.24
CA THR A 201 8.18 2.28 5.05
C THR A 201 7.09 1.60 4.24
N TYR A 202 5.82 1.90 4.53
CA TYR A 202 4.69 1.40 3.76
C TYR A 202 4.76 1.86 2.29
N PHE A 203 4.99 3.16 2.07
CA PHE A 203 5.23 3.71 0.73
C PHE A 203 6.35 2.96 -0.01
N MET A 204 7.52 2.78 0.61
CA MET A 204 8.61 2.03 -0.02
C MET A 204 8.26 0.59 -0.36
N SER A 205 7.42 -0.08 0.44
CA SER A 205 6.99 -1.44 0.13
C SER A 205 6.16 -1.49 -1.17
N ILE A 206 5.29 -0.50 -1.40
CA ILE A 206 4.55 -0.32 -2.64
C ILE A 206 5.54 -0.11 -3.78
N THR A 207 6.47 0.84 -3.60
CA THR A 207 7.42 1.24 -4.64
C THR A 207 8.36 0.12 -5.03
N ILE A 208 8.91 -0.64 -4.08
CA ILE A 208 9.78 -1.79 -4.35
C ILE A 208 9.02 -2.87 -5.11
N ASN A 209 7.75 -3.12 -4.76
CA ASN A 209 6.92 -4.08 -5.49
C ASN A 209 6.70 -3.64 -6.94
N LEU A 210 6.50 -2.34 -7.19
CA LEU A 210 6.39 -1.80 -8.54
C LEU A 210 7.72 -1.88 -9.28
N LEU A 211 8.83 -1.43 -8.69
CA LEU A 211 10.19 -1.53 -9.27
C LEU A 211 10.52 -2.99 -9.67
N ASN A 212 10.19 -3.96 -8.82
CA ASN A 212 10.38 -5.38 -9.12
C ASN A 212 9.51 -5.90 -10.27
N LYS A 213 8.27 -5.41 -10.39
CA LYS A 213 7.41 -5.72 -11.55
C LYS A 213 7.97 -5.11 -12.84
N TRP A 214 8.49 -3.89 -12.76
CA TRP A 214 9.10 -3.19 -13.89
C TRP A 214 10.39 -3.86 -14.36
N GLY A 215 11.28 -4.26 -13.45
CA GLY A 215 12.49 -5.01 -13.78
C GLY A 215 12.21 -6.33 -14.52
N LYS A 216 11.08 -6.98 -14.22
CA LYS A 216 10.64 -8.20 -14.93
C LYS A 216 10.03 -7.93 -16.31
N ARG A 217 9.46 -6.74 -16.55
CA ARG A 217 8.86 -6.37 -17.85
C ARG A 217 9.91 -5.98 -18.90
N LYS A 218 11.09 -5.48 -18.49
CA LYS A 218 12.18 -5.11 -19.42
C LYS A 218 13.00 -6.29 -19.96
N GLN A 219 12.79 -7.53 -19.50
CA GLN A 219 13.38 -8.70 -20.19
C GLN A 219 12.78 -8.97 -21.59
N THR A 220 11.74 -8.23 -22.01
CA THR A 220 11.06 -8.45 -23.30
C THR A 220 11.10 -7.30 -24.29
N THR A 221 11.70 -6.15 -23.99
CA THR A 221 11.79 -5.06 -24.97
C THR A 221 13.01 -4.18 -24.72
N ASP A 222 14.01 -4.42 -25.55
CA ASP A 222 15.12 -3.52 -25.83
C ASP A 222 14.59 -2.38 -26.70
N LEU A 223 14.96 -1.12 -26.41
CA LEU A 223 15.22 -0.10 -27.42
C LEU A 223 15.75 1.18 -26.79
N ASP A 224 16.94 1.52 -27.26
CA ASP A 224 17.79 2.64 -26.95
C ASP A 224 17.22 4.04 -27.22
N SER A 225 17.86 5.00 -26.55
CA SER A 225 18.05 6.41 -26.96
C SER A 225 16.94 7.41 -26.64
N ILE A 226 16.96 7.93 -25.40
CA ILE A 226 16.59 9.33 -25.14
C ILE A 226 17.80 9.99 -24.47
N LYS A 227 18.47 10.89 -25.20
CA LYS A 227 19.52 11.75 -24.65
C LYS A 227 18.89 12.69 -23.61
N GLU A 228 19.31 12.53 -22.37
CA GLU A 228 19.06 13.47 -21.28
C GLU A 228 19.75 14.81 -21.61
N LEU A 229 19.02 15.92 -21.53
CA LEU A 229 19.59 17.26 -21.49
C LEU A 229 18.97 18.07 -20.35
N ASP A 230 19.91 18.59 -19.55
CA ASP A 230 19.94 19.62 -18.53
C ASP A 230 18.93 19.61 -17.36
N ASP A 231 19.51 19.32 -16.19
CA ASP A 231 18.98 19.53 -14.85
C ASP A 231 18.88 21.04 -14.52
N ASP A 232 17.75 21.43 -13.95
CA ASP A 232 17.57 22.71 -13.26
C ASP A 232 17.82 22.47 -11.75
N PRO A 233 18.93 22.97 -11.15
CA PRO A 233 19.35 22.62 -9.79
C PRO A 233 18.53 23.32 -8.69
N ASP A 234 17.74 24.33 -9.04
CA ASP A 234 17.08 25.19 -8.07
C ASP A 234 15.70 24.63 -7.68
N GLY A 235 15.74 23.70 -6.74
CA GLY A 235 14.57 23.08 -6.10
C GLY A 235 13.76 24.03 -5.22
N ASN A 236 13.10 25.02 -5.82
CA ASN A 236 12.07 25.84 -5.18
C ASN A 236 10.69 25.53 -5.77
N TRP A 237 10.05 24.45 -5.31
CA TRP A 237 8.70 24.02 -5.73
C TRP A 237 7.65 24.32 -4.65
N GLY A 238 7.47 25.60 -4.31
CA GLY A 238 6.28 26.05 -3.58
C GLY A 238 5.24 26.52 -4.57
N PHE A 239 4.22 25.71 -4.86
CA PHE A 239 3.10 26.13 -5.71
C PHE A 239 2.16 27.02 -4.88
N THR A 240 2.04 28.28 -5.30
CA THR A 240 1.09 29.28 -4.80
C THR A 240 -0.25 29.17 -5.53
N GLU A 241 -1.29 29.84 -5.03
CA GLU A 241 -2.58 29.93 -5.74
C GLU A 241 -2.42 30.59 -7.13
N ASP A 242 -1.50 31.55 -7.24
CA ASP A 242 -1.08 32.15 -8.51
C ASP A 242 -0.44 31.11 -9.45
N ASP A 243 0.28 30.12 -8.93
CA ASP A 243 0.84 29.03 -9.74
C ASP A 243 -0.24 28.09 -10.29
N PHE A 244 -1.35 27.88 -9.58
CA PHE A 244 -2.48 27.11 -10.09
C PHE A 244 -3.22 27.86 -11.21
N GLU A 245 -3.43 29.17 -11.07
CA GLU A 245 -3.99 29.99 -12.14
C GLU A 245 -3.07 30.01 -13.36
N LYS A 246 -1.76 30.18 -13.13
CA LYS A 246 -0.73 30.15 -14.17
C LYS A 246 -0.67 28.80 -14.87
N LEU A 247 -0.82 27.70 -14.14
CA LEU A 247 -0.91 26.35 -14.70
C LEU A 247 -2.17 26.19 -15.55
N GLY A 248 -3.32 26.68 -15.10
CA GLY A 248 -4.56 26.68 -15.89
C GLY A 248 -4.41 27.44 -17.21
N ARG A 249 -3.78 28.63 -17.18
CA ARG A 249 -3.44 29.41 -18.39
C ARG A 249 -2.43 28.69 -19.29
N ALA A 250 -1.46 27.99 -18.71
CA ALA A 250 -0.48 27.20 -19.47
C ALA A 250 -1.15 26.01 -20.16
N PHE A 251 -2.06 25.34 -19.46
CA PHE A 251 -2.80 24.18 -19.96
C PHE A 251 -3.72 24.58 -21.12
N ALA A 252 -4.41 25.73 -21.03
CA ALA A 252 -5.25 26.27 -22.09
C ALA A 252 -4.49 26.62 -23.39
N LYS A 253 -3.16 26.72 -23.34
CA LYS A 253 -2.29 26.96 -24.51
C LYS A 253 -1.74 25.69 -25.16
N LEU A 254 -2.03 24.51 -24.59
CA LEU A 254 -1.70 23.24 -25.23
C LEU A 254 -2.62 22.99 -26.42
N ASP A 255 -2.11 22.27 -27.40
CA ASP A 255 -2.94 21.70 -28.47
C ASP A 255 -3.84 20.59 -27.92
N ASP A 256 -5.00 20.38 -28.54
CA ASP A 256 -6.05 19.47 -28.07
C ASP A 256 -5.52 18.08 -27.73
N LYS A 257 -4.60 17.55 -28.54
CA LYS A 257 -3.98 16.24 -28.32
C LYS A 257 -3.13 16.21 -27.05
N CYS A 258 -2.38 17.27 -26.76
CA CYS A 258 -1.60 17.38 -25.54
C CYS A 258 -2.46 17.68 -24.31
N ALA A 259 -3.49 18.52 -24.44
CA ALA A 259 -4.43 18.77 -23.36
C ALA A 259 -5.15 17.47 -22.97
N GLN A 260 -5.62 16.70 -23.95
CA GLN A 260 -6.35 15.45 -23.72
C GLN A 260 -5.49 14.37 -23.04
N ILE A 261 -4.24 14.16 -23.48
CA ILE A 261 -3.41 13.13 -22.84
C ILE A 261 -3.06 13.49 -21.39
N LEU A 262 -2.81 14.78 -21.11
CA LEU A 262 -2.49 15.23 -19.76
C LEU A 262 -3.72 15.27 -18.86
N ASP A 263 -4.91 15.51 -19.41
CA ASP A 263 -6.18 15.41 -18.68
C ASP A 263 -6.45 13.95 -18.27
N LEU A 264 -6.36 13.00 -19.20
CA LEU A 264 -6.50 11.57 -18.88
C LEU A 264 -5.44 11.11 -17.87
N TRP A 265 -4.19 11.52 -18.06
CA TRP A 265 -3.13 11.19 -17.11
C TRP A 265 -3.38 11.79 -15.72
N SER A 266 -3.82 13.05 -15.63
CA SER A 266 -4.09 13.69 -14.33
C SER A 266 -5.30 13.09 -13.59
N ARG A 267 -6.23 12.47 -14.33
CA ARG A 267 -7.35 11.68 -13.78
C ARG A 267 -6.95 10.26 -13.34
N GLY A 268 -5.69 9.87 -13.55
CA GLY A 268 -5.15 8.59 -13.08
C GLY A 268 -5.38 7.41 -14.01
N PHE A 269 -5.69 7.63 -15.29
CA PHE A 269 -5.73 6.54 -16.28
C PHE A 269 -4.32 6.00 -16.52
N SER A 270 -4.18 4.67 -16.61
CA SER A 270 -2.91 4.04 -16.96
C SER A 270 -2.50 4.34 -18.40
N MET A 271 -1.20 4.32 -18.72
CA MET A 271 -0.72 4.58 -20.09
C MET A 271 -1.33 3.63 -21.13
N ARG A 272 -1.71 2.41 -20.73
CA ARG A 272 -2.41 1.46 -21.59
C ARG A 272 -3.85 1.91 -21.88
N GLU A 273 -4.60 2.30 -20.85
CA GLU A 273 -5.96 2.84 -21.00
C GLU A 273 -5.94 4.14 -21.81
N ILE A 274 -4.94 5.00 -21.58
CA ILE A 274 -4.73 6.22 -22.36
C ILE A 274 -4.46 5.87 -23.83
N ALA A 275 -3.61 4.88 -24.10
CA ALA A 275 -3.34 4.45 -25.47
C ALA A 275 -4.62 3.98 -26.17
N GLU A 276 -5.45 3.19 -25.49
CA GLU A 276 -6.74 2.73 -26.00
C GLU A 276 -7.71 3.89 -26.25
N ILE A 277 -7.87 4.80 -25.28
CA ILE A 277 -8.78 5.97 -25.38
C ILE A 277 -8.35 6.91 -26.51
N MET A 278 -7.05 7.13 -26.68
CA MET A 278 -6.50 8.07 -27.67
C MET A 278 -6.22 7.42 -29.03
N GLY A 279 -6.46 6.11 -29.19
CA GLY A 279 -6.15 5.37 -30.40
C GLY A 279 -4.65 5.33 -30.73
N LEU A 280 -3.79 5.27 -29.72
CA LEU A 280 -2.35 5.15 -29.89
C LEU A 280 -1.96 3.67 -30.03
N PRO A 281 -0.88 3.34 -30.78
CA PRO A 281 -0.51 1.96 -31.07
C PRO A 281 -0.24 1.08 -29.84
N ASP A 282 0.35 1.68 -28.80
CA ASP A 282 0.72 0.99 -27.58
C ASP A 282 0.94 1.98 -26.41
N GLU A 283 1.14 1.42 -25.23
CA GLU A 283 1.44 2.11 -23.99
C GLU A 283 2.70 3.00 -24.09
N ASN A 284 3.70 2.58 -24.89
CA ASN A 284 4.95 3.32 -25.03
C ASN A 284 4.75 4.62 -25.81
N ASN A 285 3.93 4.58 -26.86
CA ASN A 285 3.55 5.77 -27.62
C ASN A 285 2.75 6.76 -26.76
N ALA A 286 1.85 6.25 -25.89
CA ALA A 286 1.18 7.09 -24.89
C ALA A 286 2.17 7.74 -23.93
N ARG A 287 3.12 6.97 -23.38
CA ARG A 287 4.15 7.48 -22.47
C ARG A 287 5.02 8.57 -23.11
N VAL A 288 5.51 8.33 -24.33
CA VAL A 288 6.33 9.29 -25.08
C VAL A 288 5.54 10.56 -25.39
N LEU A 289 4.27 10.43 -25.78
CA LEU A 289 3.40 11.58 -26.05
C LEU A 289 3.13 12.38 -24.76
N ALA A 290 2.78 11.72 -23.67
CA ALA A 290 2.52 12.35 -22.37
C ALA A 290 3.77 13.10 -21.88
N PHE A 291 4.95 12.49 -21.99
CA PHE A 291 6.23 13.14 -21.67
C PHE A 291 6.45 14.42 -22.50
N ARG A 292 6.34 14.34 -23.83
CA ARG A 292 6.50 15.50 -24.72
C ARG A 292 5.51 16.63 -24.39
N CYS A 293 4.28 16.27 -24.06
CA CYS A 293 3.25 17.23 -23.66
C CYS A 293 3.54 17.85 -22.28
N ARG A 294 4.05 17.09 -21.30
CA ARG A 294 4.52 17.62 -20.01
C ARG A 294 5.67 18.61 -20.20
N GLU A 295 6.63 18.30 -21.07
CA GLU A 295 7.72 19.23 -21.41
C GLU A 295 7.22 20.50 -22.07
N LYS A 296 6.27 20.37 -23.00
CA LYS A 296 5.63 21.52 -23.65
C LYS A 296 4.89 22.39 -22.64
N LEU A 297 4.13 21.78 -21.74
CA LEU A 297 3.43 22.47 -20.65
C LEU A 297 4.43 23.22 -19.75
N ARG A 298 5.54 22.57 -19.35
CA ARG A 298 6.58 23.19 -18.53
C ARG A 298 7.19 24.42 -19.22
N LYS A 299 7.47 24.33 -20.54
CA LYS A 299 7.99 25.46 -21.32
C LYS A 299 7.00 26.63 -21.34
N ILE A 300 5.72 26.35 -21.57
CA ILE A 300 4.67 27.39 -21.56
C ILE A 300 4.56 28.01 -20.16
N PHE A 301 4.54 27.18 -19.12
CA PHE A 301 4.45 27.62 -17.74
C PHE A 301 5.59 28.58 -17.36
N LYS A 302 6.84 28.25 -17.73
CA LYS A 302 8.01 29.12 -17.48
C LYS A 302 7.96 30.46 -18.25
N GLN A 303 7.24 30.52 -19.38
CA GLN A 303 7.12 31.73 -20.22
C GLN A 303 5.96 32.65 -19.82
N LEU A 304 5.01 32.15 -19.02
CA LEU A 304 3.93 32.97 -18.51
C LEU A 304 4.46 33.88 -17.40
N PRO A 305 4.00 35.14 -17.32
CA PRO A 305 4.23 35.99 -16.16
C PRO A 305 3.63 35.33 -14.92
#